data_AF-A0A3D0XXG9-F1
#
_entry.id   AF-A0A3D0XXG9-F1
#
_cell.length_a   1.000
_cell.length_b   1.000
_cell.length_c   1.000
_cell.angle_alpha   90.00
_cell.angle_beta   90.00
_cell.angle_gamma   90.00
#
_symmetry.space_group_name_H-M   'P 1'
#
loop_
_entity.id
_entity.type
_entity.pdbx_description
1 polymer ?
#
loop_
_entity_poly.entity_id
_entity_poly.type
_entity_poly.pdbx_seq_one_letter_code
_entity_poly.pdbx_strand_id
1 'polypeptide(L)'
;MSDNIENNIDQENLIYKFGVVEPNYHKDLNKEREFTFGFLPNGKLILIGSMDWQYPYWLSISDVNDTDMNSKILQHILFDEFSSFTNIWEKKNAYKKNIGDISKTAYNRPFYIKEGEITLPHKFKWSGNLADKSTWPRALAESMPKNYATLKGWCMARECKGNYREILNEYLQILQNTVYDDPVKDYEQKEHLIQLLESEDYLLLSDDEEMRKLYIKIDKESRDLYNAYMTLIR
;
A
#
# COMPACT_ATOMS: atom_id res chain seq x y z
N MET A 1 6.74 -43.22 -4.04
CA MET A 1 5.62 -42.36 -4.48
C MET A 1 5.75 -41.08 -3.70
N SER A 2 6.33 -40.08 -4.34
CA SER A 2 6.55 -38.75 -3.79
C SER A 2 5.28 -37.94 -4.04
N ASP A 3 4.52 -37.70 -2.98
CA ASP A 3 3.40 -36.75 -3.00
C ASP A 3 3.98 -35.35 -3.24
N ASN A 4 4.00 -34.93 -4.49
CA ASN A 4 4.15 -33.52 -4.85
C ASN A 4 2.84 -32.83 -4.44
N ILE A 5 2.77 -32.38 -3.19
CA ILE A 5 1.84 -31.33 -2.81
C ILE A 5 2.34 -30.08 -3.52
N GLU A 6 1.90 -29.86 -4.76
CA GLU A 6 1.93 -28.52 -5.33
C GLU A 6 1.16 -27.63 -4.37
N ASN A 7 1.86 -26.76 -3.64
CA ASN A 7 1.24 -25.69 -2.87
C ASN A 7 0.37 -24.90 -3.85
N ASN A 8 -0.95 -25.07 -3.76
CA ASN A 8 -1.88 -24.31 -4.57
C ASN A 8 -1.77 -22.84 -4.12
N ILE A 9 -1.19 -22.01 -4.99
CA ILE A 9 -0.95 -20.58 -4.76
C ILE A 9 -2.25 -19.86 -4.34
N ASP A 10 -3.41 -20.33 -4.80
CA ASP A 10 -4.73 -19.78 -4.46
C ASP A 10 -5.03 -19.79 -2.96
N GLN A 11 -4.40 -20.69 -2.19
CA GLN A 11 -4.56 -20.73 -0.73
C GLN A 11 -3.98 -19.49 -0.03
N GLU A 12 -3.02 -18.81 -0.68
CA GLU A 12 -2.45 -17.55 -0.21
C GLU A 12 -3.38 -16.35 -0.47
N ASN A 13 -4.39 -16.51 -1.33
CA ASN A 13 -5.30 -15.44 -1.68
C ASN A 13 -6.37 -15.23 -0.60
N LEU A 14 -6.13 -14.24 0.25
CA LEU A 14 -7.02 -13.80 1.31
C LEU A 14 -8.30 -13.15 0.77
N ILE A 15 -8.37 -12.78 -0.52
CA ILE A 15 -9.54 -12.08 -1.05
C ILE A 15 -10.81 -12.92 -1.01
N TYR A 16 -10.70 -14.25 -1.15
CA TYR A 16 -11.84 -15.16 -1.15
C TYR A 16 -12.62 -15.14 0.18
N LYS A 17 -11.98 -14.71 1.27
CA LYS A 17 -12.63 -14.55 2.58
C LYS A 17 -13.68 -13.42 2.58
N PHE A 18 -13.68 -12.55 1.57
CA PHE A 18 -14.62 -11.42 1.47
C PHE A 18 -15.80 -11.69 0.52
N GLY A 19 -15.75 -12.82 -0.19
CA GLY A 19 -16.76 -13.23 -1.17
C GLY A 19 -16.46 -12.72 -2.57
N VAL A 20 -16.82 -13.53 -3.57
CA VAL A 20 -16.57 -13.25 -4.98
C VAL A 20 -17.77 -12.53 -5.59
N VAL A 21 -17.49 -11.60 -6.49
CA VAL A 21 -18.45 -10.89 -7.33
C VAL A 21 -17.96 -10.86 -8.77
N GLU A 22 -18.90 -10.71 -9.69
CA GLU A 22 -18.62 -10.44 -11.10
C GLU A 22 -18.62 -8.92 -11.32
N PRO A 23 -17.55 -8.34 -11.90
CA PRO A 23 -17.53 -6.93 -12.22
C PRO A 23 -18.62 -6.57 -13.24
N ASN A 24 -19.19 -5.37 -13.09
CA ASN A 24 -20.21 -4.86 -14.02
C ASN A 24 -19.63 -4.31 -15.34
N TYR A 25 -18.32 -4.43 -15.55
CA TYR A 25 -17.63 -4.09 -16.79
C TYR A 25 -16.43 -5.04 -16.98
N HIS A 26 -15.97 -5.19 -18.21
CA HIS A 26 -14.80 -6.01 -18.52
C HIS A 26 -13.57 -5.14 -18.72
N LYS A 27 -12.44 -5.54 -18.13
CA LYS A 27 -11.13 -4.94 -18.37
C LYS A 27 -10.14 -6.02 -18.79
N ASP A 28 -9.41 -5.75 -19.85
CA ASP A 28 -8.35 -6.65 -20.32
C ASP A 28 -7.14 -6.53 -19.38
N LEU A 29 -7.07 -7.45 -18.41
CA LEU A 29 -5.96 -7.51 -17.46
C LEU A 29 -4.63 -7.79 -18.17
N ASN A 30 -4.59 -8.29 -19.41
CA ASN A 30 -3.32 -8.46 -20.12
C ASN A 30 -2.76 -7.12 -20.64
N LYS A 31 -3.61 -6.10 -20.76
CA LYS A 31 -3.20 -4.74 -21.15
C LYS A 31 -3.03 -3.83 -19.95
N GLU A 32 -3.92 -3.92 -18.97
CA GLU A 32 -3.94 -3.00 -17.84
C GLU A 32 -4.14 -3.73 -16.51
N ARG A 33 -3.14 -3.65 -15.63
CA ARG A 33 -3.23 -4.13 -14.24
C ARG A 33 -2.77 -3.07 -13.28
N GLU A 34 -3.41 -3.03 -12.12
CA GLU A 34 -2.89 -2.33 -10.95
C GLU A 34 -2.52 -3.36 -9.91
N PHE A 35 -1.36 -3.19 -9.28
CA PHE A 35 -1.05 -3.94 -8.08
C PHE A 35 -0.35 -3.04 -7.07
N THR A 36 -0.61 -3.26 -5.80
CA THR A 36 -0.02 -2.49 -4.70
C THR A 36 0.83 -3.43 -3.87
N PHE A 37 2.06 -3.04 -3.57
CA PHE A 37 2.76 -3.64 -2.43
C PHE A 37 2.54 -2.78 -1.20
N GLY A 38 2.52 -3.44 -0.04
CA GLY A 38 2.54 -2.82 1.27
C GLY A 38 3.63 -3.41 2.14
N PHE A 39 4.27 -2.61 2.98
CA PHE A 39 5.13 -3.12 4.05
C PHE A 39 4.47 -2.91 5.40
N LEU A 40 4.62 -3.88 6.29
CA LEU A 40 4.28 -3.77 7.69
C LEU A 40 5.54 -3.62 8.56
N PRO A 41 5.44 -2.98 9.73
CA PRO A 41 6.60 -2.74 10.60
C PRO A 41 7.28 -4.04 11.08
N ASN A 42 6.56 -5.16 11.09
CA ASN A 42 7.06 -6.48 11.48
C ASN A 42 7.71 -7.28 10.35
N GLY A 43 8.07 -6.64 9.23
CA GLY A 43 8.74 -7.30 8.10
C GLY A 43 7.81 -8.13 7.22
N LYS A 44 6.49 -7.93 7.32
CA LYS A 44 5.54 -8.55 6.38
C LYS A 44 5.35 -7.72 5.13
N LEU A 45 5.23 -8.41 4.01
CA LEU A 45 4.90 -7.87 2.69
C LEU A 45 3.42 -8.15 2.42
N ILE A 46 2.71 -7.11 2.01
CA ILE A 46 1.34 -7.19 1.51
C ILE A 46 1.43 -7.06 0.00
N LEU A 47 0.72 -7.92 -0.74
CA LEU A 47 0.55 -7.80 -2.18
C LEU A 47 -0.94 -7.78 -2.50
N ILE A 48 -1.38 -6.75 -3.21
CA ILE A 48 -2.76 -6.57 -3.66
C ILE A 48 -2.75 -6.50 -5.18
N GLY A 49 -3.45 -7.41 -5.85
CA GLY A 49 -3.70 -7.35 -7.27
C GLY A 49 -5.12 -6.86 -7.52
N SER A 50 -5.27 -5.87 -8.40
CA SER A 50 -6.55 -5.20 -8.64
C SER A 50 -6.79 -4.90 -10.10
N MET A 51 -8.04 -5.05 -10.52
CA MET A 51 -8.49 -4.56 -11.83
C MET A 51 -8.54 -3.03 -11.82
N ASP A 52 -9.05 -2.48 -10.73
CA ASP A 52 -9.08 -1.07 -10.35
C ASP A 52 -9.21 -0.94 -8.82
N TRP A 53 -9.38 0.28 -8.33
CA TRP A 53 -9.57 0.53 -6.90
C TRP A 53 -10.84 -0.09 -6.28
N GLN A 54 -11.81 -0.57 -7.06
CA GLN A 54 -13.06 -1.18 -6.58
C GLN A 54 -13.02 -2.71 -6.60
N TYR A 55 -12.24 -3.31 -7.49
CA TYR A 55 -12.24 -4.74 -7.79
C TYR A 55 -10.85 -5.39 -7.59
N PRO A 56 -10.38 -5.56 -6.34
CA PRO A 56 -9.26 -6.45 -6.05
C PRO A 56 -9.61 -7.91 -6.40
N TYR A 57 -8.65 -8.60 -6.99
CA TYR A 57 -8.70 -10.05 -7.28
C TYR A 57 -7.64 -10.83 -6.51
N TRP A 58 -6.69 -10.15 -5.88
CA TRP A 58 -5.66 -10.78 -5.06
C TRP A 58 -5.37 -9.98 -3.79
N LEU A 59 -5.21 -10.69 -2.69
CA LEU A 59 -4.55 -10.18 -1.48
C LEU A 59 -3.74 -11.30 -0.84
N SER A 60 -2.47 -11.07 -0.55
CA SER A 60 -1.66 -11.97 0.27
C SER A 60 -0.80 -11.20 1.26
N ILE A 61 -0.40 -11.88 2.34
CA ILE A 61 0.53 -11.37 3.35
C ILE A 61 1.60 -12.43 3.61
N SER A 62 2.86 -12.08 3.36
CA SER A 62 3.99 -12.99 3.43
C SER A 62 5.17 -12.33 4.16
N ASP A 63 6.26 -13.07 4.39
CA ASP A 63 7.50 -12.46 4.88
C ASP A 63 8.18 -11.69 3.75
N VAL A 64 8.69 -10.48 4.04
CA VAL A 64 9.39 -9.68 3.02
C VAL A 64 10.63 -10.40 2.49
N ASN A 65 11.26 -11.26 3.31
CA ASN A 65 12.46 -12.00 2.93
C ASN A 65 12.17 -13.31 2.20
N ASP A 66 10.91 -13.78 2.17
CA ASP A 66 10.51 -14.98 1.45
C ASP A 66 10.42 -14.72 -0.06
N THR A 67 11.60 -14.57 -0.67
CA THR A 67 11.75 -14.19 -2.08
C THR A 67 11.09 -15.22 -3.00
N ASP A 68 11.18 -16.51 -2.67
CA ASP A 68 10.65 -17.57 -3.51
C ASP A 68 9.11 -17.57 -3.49
N MET A 69 8.48 -17.47 -2.32
CA MET A 69 7.02 -17.35 -2.24
C MET A 69 6.53 -16.06 -2.90
N ASN A 70 7.18 -14.93 -2.59
CA ASN A 70 6.80 -13.63 -3.16
C ASN A 70 6.93 -13.62 -4.68
N SER A 71 7.96 -14.26 -5.23
CA SER A 71 8.12 -14.39 -6.69
C SER A 71 7.00 -15.22 -7.32
N LYS A 72 6.55 -16.30 -6.66
CA LYS A 72 5.43 -17.12 -7.15
C LYS A 72 4.11 -16.36 -7.11
N ILE A 73 3.85 -15.64 -6.02
CA ILE A 73 2.67 -14.78 -5.88
C ILE A 73 2.68 -13.70 -6.98
N LEU A 74 3.80 -13.02 -7.17
CA LEU A 74 3.91 -11.97 -8.19
C LEU A 74 3.76 -12.54 -9.60
N GLN A 75 4.31 -13.71 -9.90
CA GLN A 75 4.11 -14.39 -11.18
C GLN A 75 2.61 -14.58 -11.45
N HIS A 76 1.89 -15.07 -10.45
CA HIS A 76 0.45 -15.30 -10.53
C HIS A 76 -0.34 -13.98 -10.72
N ILE A 77 -0.09 -12.96 -9.90
CA ILE A 77 -0.76 -11.65 -10.02
C ILE A 77 -0.52 -11.00 -11.39
N LEU A 78 0.72 -11.08 -11.90
CA LEU A 78 1.13 -10.33 -13.09
C LEU A 78 0.71 -10.99 -14.40
N PHE A 79 0.64 -12.32 -14.45
CA PHE A 79 0.54 -13.05 -15.72
C PHE A 79 -0.65 -13.99 -15.82
N ASP A 80 -1.30 -14.36 -14.72
CA ASP A 80 -2.43 -15.29 -14.78
C ASP A 80 -3.75 -14.53 -15.01
N GLU A 81 -4.75 -15.25 -15.52
CA GLU A 81 -6.09 -14.71 -15.74
C GLU A 81 -6.92 -14.78 -14.46
N PHE A 82 -7.70 -13.72 -14.20
CA PHE A 82 -8.61 -13.66 -13.06
C PHE A 82 -10.04 -13.45 -13.53
N SER A 83 -10.93 -14.34 -13.12
CA SER A 83 -12.39 -14.26 -13.35
C SER A 83 -13.18 -13.98 -12.07
N SER A 84 -12.51 -14.00 -10.92
CA SER A 84 -13.11 -13.83 -9.60
C SER A 84 -12.55 -12.58 -8.93
N PHE A 85 -13.44 -11.67 -8.54
CA PHE A 85 -13.10 -10.38 -7.95
C PHE A 85 -13.86 -10.19 -6.64
N THR A 86 -13.47 -9.20 -5.84
CA THR A 86 -14.29 -8.71 -4.71
C THR A 86 -14.65 -7.25 -4.98
N ASN A 87 -15.91 -6.86 -4.75
CA ASN A 87 -16.29 -5.44 -4.81
C ASN A 87 -16.14 -4.81 -3.41
N ILE A 88 -15.23 -3.85 -3.31
CA ILE A 88 -14.92 -3.17 -2.04
C ILE A 88 -16.14 -2.43 -1.46
N TRP A 89 -17.06 -1.93 -2.29
CA TRP A 89 -18.26 -1.23 -1.82
C TRP A 89 -19.31 -2.17 -1.25
N GLU A 90 -19.61 -3.27 -1.95
CA GLU A 90 -20.57 -4.26 -1.46
C GLU A 90 -20.06 -4.97 -0.21
N LYS A 91 -18.75 -5.17 -0.12
CA LYS A 91 -18.10 -5.84 1.01
C LYS A 91 -17.41 -4.87 1.97
N LYS A 92 -17.77 -3.59 1.93
CA LYS A 92 -17.07 -2.49 2.64
C LYS A 92 -16.80 -2.78 4.11
N ASN A 93 -17.74 -3.39 4.82
CA ASN A 93 -17.56 -3.72 6.24
C ASN A 93 -16.56 -4.86 6.46
N ALA A 94 -16.63 -5.91 5.64
CA ALA A 94 -15.69 -7.03 5.71
C ALA A 94 -14.28 -6.59 5.25
N TYR A 95 -14.21 -5.83 4.16
CA TYR A 95 -12.97 -5.27 3.64
C TYR A 95 -12.35 -4.30 4.65
N LYS A 96 -13.11 -3.35 5.22
CA LYS A 96 -12.59 -2.42 6.24
C LYS A 96 -12.09 -3.13 7.48
N LYS A 97 -12.83 -4.13 7.98
CA LYS A 97 -12.46 -4.89 9.18
C LYS A 97 -11.17 -5.69 9.03
N ASN A 98 -10.88 -6.18 7.82
CA ASN A 98 -9.75 -7.10 7.60
C ASN A 98 -8.58 -6.47 6.85
N ILE A 99 -8.83 -5.51 5.96
CA ILE A 99 -7.82 -4.86 5.10
C ILE A 99 -7.73 -3.37 5.39
N GLY A 100 -8.85 -2.71 5.72
CA GLY A 100 -8.88 -1.26 5.95
C GLY A 100 -8.00 -0.80 7.11
N ASP A 101 -7.76 -1.65 8.11
CA ASP A 101 -6.79 -1.35 9.17
C ASP A 101 -5.36 -1.62 8.69
N ILE A 102 -5.14 -2.73 7.96
CA ILE A 102 -3.84 -3.05 7.36
C ILE A 102 -3.37 -1.92 6.44
N SER A 103 -4.22 -1.41 5.56
CA SER A 103 -3.88 -0.34 4.61
C SER A 103 -3.56 1.00 5.29
N LYS A 104 -4.09 1.25 6.51
CA LYS A 104 -3.76 2.46 7.29
C LYS A 104 -2.46 2.33 8.06
N THR A 105 -2.06 1.10 8.37
CA THR A 105 -0.84 0.81 9.15
C THR A 105 0.34 0.37 8.29
N ALA A 106 0.13 0.24 6.97
CA ALA A 106 1.14 -0.20 6.03
C ALA A 106 1.60 0.96 5.16
N TYR A 107 2.90 0.96 4.84
CA TYR A 107 3.44 1.78 3.76
C TYR A 107 3.05 1.14 2.43
N ASN A 108 2.20 1.78 1.63
CA ASN A 108 1.67 1.21 0.39
C ASN A 108 2.13 1.97 -0.85
N ARG A 109 2.52 1.27 -1.92
CA ARG A 109 2.85 1.90 -3.21
C ARG A 109 2.22 1.13 -4.37
N PRO A 110 1.44 1.80 -5.23
CA PRO A 110 0.85 1.18 -6.40
C PRO A 110 1.86 1.09 -7.55
N PHE A 111 1.69 0.05 -8.34
CA PHE A 111 2.34 -0.22 -9.62
C PHE A 111 1.26 -0.32 -10.66
N TYR A 112 1.62 0.11 -11.85
CA TYR A 112 0.74 0.06 -13.00
C TYR A 112 1.43 -0.72 -14.10
N ILE A 113 0.72 -1.68 -14.68
CA ILE A 113 1.04 -2.23 -15.98
C ILE A 113 0.07 -1.61 -16.96
N LYS A 114 0.59 -0.99 -18.01
CA LYS A 114 -0.20 -0.42 -19.11
C LYS A 114 0.44 -0.74 -20.44
N GLU A 115 -0.34 -1.32 -21.36
CA GLU A 115 0.14 -1.80 -22.66
C GLU A 115 1.38 -2.71 -22.54
N GLY A 116 1.43 -3.48 -21.45
CA GLY A 116 2.53 -4.37 -21.15
C GLY A 116 3.83 -3.69 -20.68
N GLU A 117 3.81 -2.41 -20.32
CA GLU A 117 4.92 -1.71 -19.67
C GLU A 117 4.64 -1.53 -18.18
N ILE A 118 5.64 -1.80 -17.33
CA ILE A 118 5.52 -1.60 -15.88
C ILE A 118 6.01 -0.20 -15.49
N THR A 119 5.17 0.51 -14.74
CA THR A 119 5.51 1.77 -14.08
C THR A 119 5.85 1.51 -12.62
N LEU A 120 7.08 1.86 -12.24
CA LEU A 120 7.56 1.70 -10.87
C LEU A 120 7.21 2.94 -10.03
N PRO A 121 6.90 2.78 -8.73
CA PRO A 121 6.77 3.89 -7.82
C PRO A 121 8.05 4.72 -7.75
N HIS A 122 7.89 6.03 -7.53
CA HIS A 122 9.02 6.92 -7.31
C HIS A 122 9.90 6.43 -6.15
N LYS A 123 11.23 6.44 -6.35
CA LYS A 123 12.28 5.93 -5.44
C LYS A 123 12.29 4.40 -5.21
N PHE A 124 11.47 3.62 -5.92
CA PHE A 124 11.57 2.16 -5.85
C PHE A 124 12.89 1.67 -6.45
N LYS A 125 13.66 0.89 -5.68
CA LYS A 125 14.92 0.31 -6.13
C LYS A 125 14.66 -1.01 -6.83
N TRP A 126 14.69 -0.99 -8.16
CA TRP A 126 14.53 -2.15 -9.03
C TRP A 126 15.86 -2.91 -9.23
N SER A 127 15.82 -4.24 -9.22
CA SER A 127 17.00 -5.10 -9.42
C SER A 127 17.08 -5.80 -10.78
N GLY A 128 16.02 -5.79 -11.59
CA GLY A 128 15.92 -6.60 -12.81
C GLY A 128 16.11 -5.86 -14.13
N ASN A 129 15.73 -6.51 -15.23
CA ASN A 129 15.65 -5.89 -16.55
C ASN A 129 14.19 -5.56 -16.88
N LEU A 130 13.87 -4.27 -17.07
CA LEU A 130 12.50 -3.85 -17.42
C LEU A 130 12.05 -4.37 -18.80
N ALA A 131 12.99 -4.66 -19.72
CA ALA A 131 12.65 -5.18 -21.04
C ALA A 131 12.28 -6.68 -21.02
N ASP A 132 12.72 -7.43 -20.01
CA ASP A 132 12.49 -8.88 -19.93
C ASP A 132 11.40 -9.22 -18.91
N LYS A 133 10.15 -9.29 -19.39
CA LYS A 133 8.96 -9.56 -18.58
C LYS A 133 9.05 -10.86 -17.80
N SER A 134 9.73 -11.87 -18.33
CA SER A 134 9.85 -13.17 -17.66
C SER A 134 10.62 -13.07 -16.34
N THR A 135 11.46 -12.05 -16.18
CA THR A 135 12.25 -11.81 -14.97
C THR A 135 11.53 -10.95 -13.93
N TRP A 136 10.42 -10.29 -14.30
CA TRP A 136 9.79 -9.29 -13.45
C TRP A 136 9.37 -9.82 -12.07
N PRO A 137 8.72 -10.99 -11.93
CA PRO A 137 8.29 -11.47 -10.62
C PRO A 137 9.44 -11.69 -9.65
N ARG A 138 10.51 -12.32 -10.15
CA ARG A 138 11.71 -12.60 -9.37
C ARG A 138 12.44 -11.31 -9.00
N ALA A 139 12.62 -10.41 -9.97
CA ALA A 139 13.25 -9.12 -9.75
C ALA A 139 12.48 -8.28 -8.72
N LEU A 140 11.15 -8.20 -8.83
CA LEU A 140 10.29 -7.55 -7.84
C LEU A 140 10.48 -8.15 -6.45
N ALA A 141 10.39 -9.47 -6.33
CA ALA A 141 10.54 -10.17 -5.06
C ALA A 141 11.90 -9.90 -4.40
N GLU A 142 13.00 -9.95 -5.18
CA GLU A 142 14.36 -9.66 -4.71
C GLU A 142 14.57 -8.18 -4.36
N SER A 143 13.80 -7.29 -4.97
CA SER A 143 13.80 -5.86 -4.64
C SER A 143 13.11 -5.57 -3.31
N MET A 144 12.12 -6.38 -2.86
CA MET A 144 11.32 -6.06 -1.67
C MET A 144 12.14 -5.93 -0.39
N PRO A 145 13.05 -6.88 -0.02
CA PRO A 145 13.88 -6.73 1.18
C PRO A 145 14.73 -5.46 1.18
N LYS A 146 15.32 -5.10 0.03
CA LYS A 146 16.18 -3.91 -0.10
C LYS A 146 15.39 -2.62 0.05
N ASN A 147 14.19 -2.56 -0.52
CA ASN A 147 13.30 -1.41 -0.38
C ASN A 147 12.81 -1.29 1.07
N TYR A 148 12.37 -2.39 1.69
CA TYR A 148 11.97 -2.41 3.09
C TYR A 148 13.09 -1.92 4.01
N ALA A 149 14.30 -2.48 3.89
CA ALA A 149 15.46 -2.05 4.68
C ALA A 149 15.82 -0.57 4.45
N THR A 150 15.68 -0.06 3.21
CA THR A 150 15.90 1.36 2.91
C THR A 150 14.91 2.24 3.68
N LEU A 151 13.62 1.89 3.65
CA LEU A 151 12.56 2.65 4.34
C LEU A 151 12.75 2.60 5.87
N LYS A 152 13.14 1.44 6.42
CA LYS A 152 13.52 1.31 7.83
C LYS A 152 14.69 2.21 8.20
N GLY A 153 15.71 2.28 7.33
CA GLY A 153 16.82 3.23 7.49
C GLY A 153 16.36 4.69 7.50
N TRP A 154 15.39 5.06 6.66
CA TRP A 154 14.80 6.40 6.69
C TRP A 154 14.03 6.68 7.98
N CYS A 155 13.27 5.71 8.51
CA CYS A 155 12.62 5.83 9.82
C CYS A 155 13.65 6.16 10.91
N MET A 156 14.70 5.34 11.03
CA MET A 156 15.74 5.51 12.04
C MET A 156 16.45 6.88 11.93
N ALA A 157 16.74 7.30 10.69
CA ALA A 157 17.36 8.60 10.43
C ALA A 157 16.43 9.76 10.81
N ARG A 158 15.15 9.68 10.45
CA ARG A 158 14.15 10.71 10.71
C ARG A 158 13.84 10.82 12.20
N GLU A 159 13.59 9.69 12.86
CA GLU A 159 13.29 9.59 14.29
C GLU A 159 14.37 10.24 15.16
N CYS A 160 15.63 10.13 14.74
CA CYS A 160 16.79 10.71 15.43
C CYS A 160 16.77 10.38 16.93
N LYS A 161 16.66 9.08 17.26
CA LYS A 161 16.56 8.57 18.64
C LYS A 161 15.38 9.15 19.44
N GLY A 162 14.26 9.43 18.77
CA GLY A 162 13.02 9.89 19.39
C GLY A 162 12.85 11.42 19.40
N ASN A 163 13.87 12.20 19.03
CA ASN A 163 13.78 13.67 18.98
C ASN A 163 12.68 14.15 18.01
N TYR A 164 12.39 13.37 16.97
CA TYR A 164 11.38 13.75 15.99
C TYR A 164 9.93 13.65 16.53
N ARG A 165 9.72 12.95 17.65
CA ARG A 165 8.39 12.85 18.28
C ARG A 165 7.84 14.21 18.68
N GLU A 166 8.68 15.09 19.20
CA GLU A 166 8.26 16.45 19.60
C GLU A 166 7.79 17.24 18.39
N ILE A 167 8.55 17.17 17.28
CA ILE A 167 8.18 17.82 16.02
C ILE A 167 6.86 17.27 15.46
N LEU A 168 6.65 15.95 15.48
CA LEU A 168 5.37 15.36 15.07
C LEU A 168 4.20 15.82 15.96
N ASN A 169 4.41 15.99 17.26
CA ASN A 169 3.37 16.52 18.15
C ASN A 169 3.05 17.98 17.82
N GLU A 170 4.06 18.80 17.52
CA GLU A 170 3.84 20.18 17.05
C GLU A 170 3.06 20.19 15.73
N TYR A 171 3.42 19.34 14.77
CA TYR A 171 2.69 19.21 13.51
C TYR A 171 1.24 18.78 13.73
N LEU A 172 1.00 17.82 14.61
CA LEU A 172 -0.35 17.42 14.98
C LEU A 172 -1.17 18.59 15.55
N GLN A 173 -0.58 19.38 16.45
CA GLN A 173 -1.24 20.57 17.01
C GLN A 173 -1.56 21.60 15.92
N ILE A 174 -0.63 21.83 14.99
CA ILE A 174 -0.86 22.73 13.85
C ILE A 174 -2.05 22.25 13.01
N LEU A 175 -2.13 20.95 12.72
CA LEU A 175 -3.25 20.39 11.95
C LEU A 175 -4.59 20.54 12.69
N GLN A 176 -4.60 20.26 14.00
CA GLN A 176 -5.81 20.31 14.84
C GLN A 176 -6.29 21.73 15.16
N ASN A 177 -5.39 22.72 15.12
CA ASN A 177 -5.75 24.11 15.34
C ASN A 177 -6.48 24.66 14.11
N THR A 178 -7.81 24.73 14.17
CA THR A 178 -8.60 25.43 13.16
C THR A 178 -8.29 26.93 13.22
N VAL A 179 -7.71 27.48 12.16
CA VAL A 179 -7.35 28.90 12.09
C VAL A 179 -8.48 29.72 11.47
N TYR A 180 -9.35 29.08 10.69
CA TYR A 180 -10.44 29.71 9.96
C TYR A 180 -11.74 28.94 10.12
N ASP A 181 -12.87 29.66 10.24
CA ASP A 181 -14.21 29.07 10.14
C ASP A 181 -14.52 28.55 8.71
N ASP A 182 -13.59 28.73 7.77
CA ASP A 182 -13.63 28.30 6.38
C ASP A 182 -12.68 27.11 6.17
N PRO A 183 -13.22 25.88 5.99
CA PRO A 183 -12.41 24.68 5.77
C PRO A 183 -11.53 24.74 4.53
N VAL A 184 -11.89 25.56 3.52
CA VAL A 184 -11.06 25.70 2.31
C VAL A 184 -9.76 26.39 2.66
N LYS A 185 -9.84 27.56 3.31
CA LYS A 185 -8.67 28.31 3.76
C LYS A 185 -7.85 27.56 4.79
N ASP A 186 -8.51 26.83 5.69
CA ASP A 186 -7.82 26.04 6.71
C ASP A 186 -6.96 24.92 6.08
N TYR A 187 -7.48 24.25 5.04
CA TYR A 187 -6.70 23.27 4.28
C TYR A 187 -5.55 23.92 3.48
N GLU A 188 -5.83 24.98 2.70
CA GLU A 188 -4.82 25.64 1.86
C GLU A 188 -3.61 26.15 2.68
N GLN A 189 -3.84 26.66 3.88
CA GLN A 189 -2.76 27.13 4.76
C GLN A 189 -1.89 26.00 5.32
N LYS A 190 -2.44 24.78 5.39
CA LYS A 190 -1.77 23.59 5.94
C LYS A 190 -1.28 22.63 4.85
N GLU A 191 -1.59 22.90 3.58
CA GLU A 191 -1.32 21.99 2.46
C GLU A 191 0.16 21.60 2.39
N HIS A 192 1.09 22.55 2.54
CA HIS A 192 2.52 22.26 2.51
C HIS A 192 2.97 21.32 3.64
N LEU A 193 2.38 21.44 4.83
CA LEU A 193 2.65 20.54 5.94
C LEU A 193 2.07 19.14 5.65
N ILE A 194 0.86 19.07 5.09
CA ILE A 194 0.23 17.80 4.69
C ILE A 194 1.11 17.10 3.65
N GLN A 195 1.56 17.80 2.60
CA GLN A 195 2.44 17.24 1.57
C GLN A 195 3.79 16.76 2.15
N LEU A 196 4.37 17.51 3.11
CA LEU A 196 5.57 17.07 3.82
C LEU A 196 5.30 15.75 4.56
N LEU A 197 4.21 15.68 5.32
CA LEU A 197 3.84 14.51 6.10
C LEU A 197 3.55 13.29 5.21
N GLU A 198 2.86 13.47 4.08
CA GLU A 198 2.62 12.42 3.09
C GLU A 198 3.93 11.88 2.51
N SER A 199 4.94 12.74 2.32
CA SER A 199 6.27 12.31 1.88
C SER A 199 7.04 11.47 2.92
N GLU A 200 6.54 11.45 4.17
CA GLU A 200 7.11 10.77 5.32
C GLU A 200 6.29 9.55 5.79
N ASP A 201 5.39 9.05 4.97
CA ASP A 201 4.57 7.87 5.25
C ASP A 201 5.36 6.57 5.49
N TYR A 202 6.66 6.56 5.17
CA TYR A 202 7.58 5.51 5.62
C TYR A 202 7.62 5.38 7.15
N LEU A 203 7.28 6.42 7.92
CA LEU A 203 7.20 6.38 9.38
C LEU A 203 6.18 5.36 9.92
N LEU A 204 5.23 4.90 9.09
CA LEU A 204 4.38 3.74 9.41
C LEU A 204 5.20 2.46 9.65
N LEU A 205 6.44 2.39 9.17
CA LEU A 205 7.36 1.27 9.34
C LEU A 205 8.33 1.44 10.52
N SER A 206 8.23 2.53 11.27
CA SER A 206 9.05 2.75 12.47
C SER A 206 9.01 1.53 13.40
N ASP A 207 10.11 1.20 14.09
CA ASP A 207 10.07 0.18 15.18
C ASP A 207 9.41 0.73 16.45
N ASP A 208 9.43 2.05 16.59
CA ASP A 208 8.84 2.77 17.69
C ASP A 208 7.31 2.86 17.53
N GLU A 209 6.61 2.10 18.39
CA GLU A 209 5.15 2.03 18.34
C GLU A 209 4.47 3.37 18.60
N GLU A 210 5.03 4.21 19.46
CA GLU A 210 4.45 5.51 19.78
C GLU A 210 4.63 6.48 18.61
N MET A 211 5.76 6.41 17.90
CA MET A 211 5.94 7.12 16.63
C MET A 211 4.91 6.71 15.59
N ARG A 212 4.68 5.40 15.41
CA ARG A 212 3.67 4.89 14.46
C ARG A 212 2.28 5.39 14.82
N LYS A 213 1.88 5.28 16.10
CA LYS A 213 0.56 5.75 16.58
C LYS A 213 0.37 7.24 16.34
N LEU A 214 1.40 8.04 16.64
CA LEU A 214 1.37 9.48 16.43
C LEU A 214 1.23 9.82 14.94
N TYR A 215 2.01 9.16 14.08
CA TYR A 215 1.92 9.37 12.64
C TYR A 215 0.54 8.95 12.08
N ILE A 216 -0.02 7.82 12.52
CA ILE A 216 -1.38 7.39 12.13
C ILE A 216 -2.42 8.44 12.52
N LYS A 217 -2.28 9.07 13.69
CA LYS A 217 -3.17 10.15 14.13
C LYS A 217 -3.03 11.38 13.22
N ILE A 218 -1.80 11.78 12.91
CA ILE A 218 -1.51 12.88 11.98
C ILE A 218 -2.12 12.63 10.60
N ASP A 219 -1.87 11.45 10.02
CA ASP A 219 -2.42 11.05 8.72
C ASP A 219 -3.96 11.03 8.72
N LYS A 220 -4.59 10.71 9.85
CA LYS A 220 -6.04 10.86 10.01
C LYS A 220 -6.48 12.32 9.96
N GLU A 221 -5.86 13.20 10.75
CA GLU A 221 -6.22 14.64 10.76
C GLU A 221 -6.01 15.29 9.38
N SER A 222 -4.90 14.98 8.70
CA SER A 222 -4.64 15.44 7.32
C SER A 222 -5.76 15.03 6.36
N ARG A 223 -6.21 13.77 6.42
CA ARG A 223 -7.32 13.27 5.59
C ARG A 223 -8.65 13.91 5.95
N ASP A 224 -8.91 14.16 7.22
CA ASP A 224 -10.13 14.81 7.68
C ASP A 224 -10.20 16.27 7.16
N LEU A 225 -9.09 17.01 7.18
CA LEU A 225 -8.98 18.35 6.57
C LEU A 225 -9.22 18.32 5.05
N TYR A 226 -8.56 17.40 4.34
CA TYR A 226 -8.75 17.25 2.89
C TYR A 226 -10.21 16.91 2.54
N ASN A 227 -10.84 16.02 3.29
CA ASN A 227 -12.24 15.64 3.07
C ASN A 227 -13.20 16.82 3.30
N ALA A 228 -12.92 17.66 4.30
CA ALA A 228 -13.71 18.87 4.56
C ALA A 228 -13.58 19.86 3.40
N TYR A 229 -12.36 20.12 2.92
CA TYR A 229 -12.07 20.92 1.72
C TYR A 229 -12.83 20.39 0.49
N MET A 230 -12.72 19.09 0.20
CA MET A 230 -13.35 18.47 -0.97
C MET A 230 -14.88 18.45 -0.91
N THR A 231 -15.47 18.48 0.28
CA THR A 231 -16.93 18.52 0.45
C THR A 231 -17.52 19.88 0.06
N LEU A 232 -16.75 20.97 0.21
CA LEU A 232 -17.21 22.32 -0.12
C LEU A 232 -16.97 22.71 -1.58
N ILE A 233 -16.00 22.10 -2.24
CA ILE A 233 -15.59 22.45 -3.62
C ILE A 233 -16.26 21.55 -4.68
N ARG A 234 -16.79 20.40 -4.27
CA ARG A 234 -17.60 19.52 -5.14
C ARG A 234 -19.05 19.98 -5.23
#